data_AF-Q72WK5-F1
#
_entry.id   AF-Q72WK5-F1
#
_cell.length_a   1.000
_cell.length_b   1.000
_cell.length_c   1.000
_cell.angle_alpha   90.00
_cell.angle_beta   90.00
_cell.angle_gamma   90.00
#
_symmetry.space_group_name_H-M   'P 1'
#
loop_
_entity.id
_entity.type
_entity.pdbx_description
1 polymer ?
#
loop_
_entity_poly.entity_id
_entity_poly.type
_entity_poly.pdbx_seq_one_letter_code
_entity_poly.pdbx_strand_id
1 'polypeptide(L)' 'MLKQTSTGTVQIPKGLLQRIGIKENEAILAMPRPDGTIVLHRFDPLRAIVTNQEDDLPQGETD' A
#
# COMPACT_ATOMS: atom_id res chain seq x y z
N MET A 1 11.74 -12.29 5.26
CA MET A 1 10.89 -11.46 6.14
C MET A 1 11.68 -10.23 6.55
N LEU A 2 11.16 -9.03 6.35
CA LEU A 2 11.82 -7.79 6.77
C LEU A 2 11.61 -7.59 8.28
N LYS A 3 12.61 -7.04 8.98
CA LYS A 3 12.51 -6.77 10.42
C LYS A 3 12.02 -5.35 10.66
N GLN A 4 11.03 -5.22 11.53
CA GLN A 4 10.57 -3.93 12.03
C GLN A 4 11.51 -3.44 13.13
N THR A 5 11.83 -2.15 13.11
CA THR A 5 12.60 -1.48 14.16
C THR A 5 11.70 -1.18 15.36
N SER A 6 12.28 -0.77 16.48
CA SER A 6 11.53 -0.35 17.67
C SER A 6 10.64 0.89 17.44
N THR A 7 10.88 1.64 16.37
CA THR A 7 10.07 2.82 16.00
C THR A 7 8.96 2.51 15.00
N GLY A 8 8.75 1.23 14.65
CA GLY A 8 7.72 0.83 13.70
C GLY A 8 8.12 0.97 12.23
N THR A 9 9.38 1.31 11.95
CA THR A 9 9.87 1.38 10.57
C THR A 9 10.38 0.03 10.08
N VAL A 10 10.27 -0.22 8.78
CA VAL A 10 10.81 -1.43 8.14
C VAL A 10 11.87 -1.01 7.12
N GLN A 11 13.05 -1.62 7.18
CA GLN A 11 14.12 -1.34 6.21
C GLN A 11 13.94 -2.19 4.96
N ILE A 12 13.71 -1.53 3.82
CA ILE A 12 13.60 -2.18 2.51
C ILE A 12 14.98 -2.15 1.84
N PRO A 13 15.52 -3.30 1.36
CA PRO A 13 16.79 -3.32 0.64
C PRO A 13 16.77 -2.43 -0.60
N LYS A 14 17.80 -1.59 -0.79
CA LYS A 14 17.88 -0.65 -1.93
C LYS A 14 17.73 -1.34 -3.30
N GLY A 15 18.30 -2.55 -3.45
CA GLY A 15 18.17 -3.32 -4.69
C GLY A 15 16.73 -3.75 -5.00
N LEU A 16 15.88 -3.94 -3.98
CA LEU A 16 14.47 -4.25 -4.20
C LEU A 16 13.70 -3.01 -4.69
N LEU A 17 13.93 -1.84 -4.07
CA LEU A 17 13.33 -0.57 -4.49
C LEU A 17 13.68 -0.21 -5.94
N GLN A 18 14.95 -0.41 -6.33
CA GLN A 18 15.40 -0.18 -7.71
C GLN A 18 14.67 -1.08 -8.73
N ARG A 19 14.44 -2.36 -8.40
CA ARG A 19 13.73 -3.31 -9.28
C ARG A 19 12.28 -2.93 -9.50
N ILE A 20 11.63 -2.33 -8.49
CA ILE A 20 10.23 -1.88 -8.57
C ILE A 20 10.11 -0.40 -8.99
N GLY A 21 11.23 0.27 -9.24
CA GLY A 21 11.29 1.64 -9.74
C GLY A 21 10.81 2.70 -8.74
N ILE A 22 10.93 2.43 -7.43
CA ILE A 22 10.61 3.39 -6.36
C ILE A 22 11.89 4.14 -5.98
N LYS A 23 11.83 5.47 -5.97
CA LYS A 23 12.94 6.35 -5.61
C LYS A 23 13.00 6.57 -4.09
N GLU A 24 14.19 6.94 -3.62
CA GLU A 24 14.36 7.39 -2.24
C GLU A 24 13.49 8.64 -2.00
N ASN A 25 12.77 8.67 -0.86
CA ASN A 25 11.79 9.70 -0.49
C ASN A 25 10.53 9.79 -1.38
N GLU A 26 10.27 8.79 -2.24
CA GLU A 26 9.00 8.71 -2.97
C GLU A 26 7.86 8.30 -2.03
N ALA A 27 6.72 8.98 -2.15
CA ALA A 27 5.51 8.58 -1.43
C ALA A 27 5.01 7.23 -1.95
N ILE A 28 4.61 6.35 -1.04
CA ILE A 28 4.08 5.03 -1.36
C ILE A 28 2.74 4.83 -0.67
N LEU A 29 1.87 4.06 -1.30
CA LEU A 29 0.63 3.60 -0.69
C LEU A 29 0.87 2.24 -0.04
N ALA A 30 0.65 2.15 1.28
CA ALA A 30 0.74 0.89 2.02
C ALA A 30 -0.68 0.40 2.35
N MET A 31 -1.05 -0.78 1.87
CA MET A 31 -2.36 -1.37 2.08
C MET A 31 -2.23 -2.69 2.86
N PRO A 32 -2.79 -2.79 4.07
CA PRO A 32 -2.85 -4.06 4.79
C PRO A 32 -3.82 -5.02 4.11
N ARG A 33 -3.54 -6.32 4.18
CA ARG A 33 -4.42 -7.40 3.72
C ARG A 33 -4.91 -8.27 4.88
N PRO A 34 -6.04 -8.99 4.72
CA PRO A 34 -6.58 -9.86 5.77
C PRO A 34 -5.63 -10.99 6.21
N ASP A 35 -4.70 -11.41 5.35
CA ASP A 35 -3.68 -12.42 5.64
C ASP A 35 -2.49 -11.88 6.46
N GLY A 36 -2.55 -10.62 6.89
CA GLY A 36 -1.50 -9.95 7.65
C GLY A 36 -0.33 -9.44 6.80
N THR A 37 -0.40 -9.57 5.47
CA THR A 37 0.59 -8.97 4.57
C THR A 37 0.30 -7.49 4.34
N ILE A 38 1.36 -6.72 4.06
CA ILE A 38 1.24 -5.32 3.66
C ILE A 38 1.74 -5.23 2.21
N VAL A 39 0.89 -4.70 1.33
CA VAL A 39 1.26 -4.45 -0.05
C VAL A 39 1.64 -2.99 -0.23
N LEU A 40 2.78 -2.77 -0.87
CA LEU A 40 3.31 -1.46 -1.18
C LEU A 40 3.07 -1.17 -2.67
N HIS A 41 2.34 -0.11 -2.96
CA HIS A 41 2.12 0.41 -4.30
C HIS A 41 2.81 1.76 -4.45
N ARG A 42 3.23 2.09 -5.68
CA ARG A 42 3.58 3.49 -6.00
C ARG A 42 2.36 4.36 -5.77
N PHE A 43 2.57 5.50 -5.12
CA PHE A 43 1.50 6.45 -4.91
C PHE A 43 1.15 7.13 -6.22
N ASP A 44 -0.06 6.87 -6.72
CA ASP A 44 -0.67 7.58 -7.84
C ASP A 44 -1.86 8.37 -7.29
N PRO A 45 -1.77 9.71 -7.22
CA PRO A 45 -2.82 10.54 -6.63
C PRO A 45 -4.15 10.43 -7.38
N LEU A 46 -4.14 10.07 -8.68
CA LEU A 46 -5.37 9.88 -9.45
C LEU A 46 -6.08 8.57 -9.10
N ARG A 47 -5.33 7.53 -8.73
CA ARG A 47 -5.90 6.24 -8.30
C ARG A 47 -6.34 6.26 -6.84
N ALA A 48 -5.70 7.06 -5.99
CA ALA A 48 -6.06 7.20 -4.58
C ALA A 48 -7.48 7.76 -4.37
N ILE A 49 -8.02 8.51 -5.34
CA ILE A 49 -9.39 9.05 -5.27
C ILE A 49 -10.44 7.95 -5.53
N VAL A 50 -10.11 6.94 -6.33
CA VAL A 50 -11.07 5.90 -6.76
C VAL A 50 -11.30 4.85 -5.66
N THR A 51 -10.25 4.44 -4.95
CA THR A 51 -10.37 3.41 -3.89
C THR A 51 -11.23 3.85 -2.70
N ASN A 52 -11.32 5.16 -2.43
CA ASN A 52 -12.17 5.69 -1.35
C ASN A 52 -13.65 5.82 -1.74
N GLN A 53 -14.03 5.54 -3.00
CA GLN A 53 -15.44 5.56 -3.44
C GLN A 53 -16.06 4.16 -3.53
N GLU A 54 -15.27 3.09 -3.56
CA GLU A 54 -15.80 1.72 -3.62
C GLU A 54 -16.31 1.20 -2.27
N ASP A 55 -15.94 1.83 -1.15
CA ASP A 55 -16.43 1.50 0.19
C ASP A 55 -17.83 2.12 0.51
N ASP A 56 -18.40 2.93 -0.39
CA ASP A 56 -19.66 3.67 -0.18
C ASP A 56 -20.79 3.24 -1.15
N LEU A 57 -20.71 2.02 -1.67
CA LEU A 57 -21.82 1.41 -2.40
C LEU A 57 -22.72 0.66 -1.39
N PRO A 58 -23.98 1.10 -1.15
CA PRO A 58 -24.91 0.29 -0.37
C PRO A 58 -25.07 -1.05 -1.11
N GLN A 59 -24.80 -2.15 -0.41
CA GLN A 59 -25.18 -3.48 -0.87
C GLN A 59 -26.69 -3.47 -1.06
N GLY A 60 -27.12 -3.28 -2.30
CA GLY A 60 -28.50 -3.39 -2.69
C GLY A 60 -28.97 -4.81 -2.38
N GLU A 61 -29.92 -4.93 -1.47
CA GLU A 61 -30.80 -6.08 -1.35
C GLU A 61 -31.37 -6.39 -2.74
N THR A 62 -30.99 -7.53 -3.30
CA THR A 62 -31.77 -8.18 -4.35
C THR A 62 -32.72 -9.16 -3.68
N ASP A 63 -34.02 -8.83 -3.75
CA ASP A 63 -35.17 -9.72 -3.54
C ASP A 63 -35.07 -11.03 -4.34
#